data_AF-A0ABD2YDB6-F1
#
_entry.id   AF-A0ABD2YDB6-F1
#
_cell.length_a   1.000
_cell.length_b   1.000
_cell.length_c   1.000
_cell.angle_alpha   90.00
_cell.angle_beta   90.00
_cell.angle_gamma   90.00
#
_symmetry.space_group_name_H-M   'P 1'
#
loop_
_entity.id
_entity.type
_entity.pdbx_description
1 polymer ?
#
loop_
_entity_poly.entity_id
_entity_poly.type
_entity_poly.pdbx_seq_one_letter_code
_entity_poly.pdbx_strand_id
1 'polypeptide(L)'
;MVISQKTKRRHMEEAVSKLGSTQLVHQGKYLGFPLVIGRSKKQVFNFIKDRLEGRIKGWKRKLLSAIGKEVVLKSVAIAFPTYGMFVFKLPKGLSKDICRVMGKF
;
A
#
# COMPACT_ATOMS: atom_id res chain seq x y z
N MET A 1 8.54 4.05 -13.99
CA MET A 1 7.56 3.17 -14.68
C MET A 1 7.43 1.86 -13.89
N VAL A 2 6.22 1.44 -13.50
CA VAL A 2 6.00 0.16 -12.80
C VAL A 2 6.02 -0.96 -13.82
N ILE A 3 7.09 -1.74 -13.85
CA ILE A 3 7.21 -2.84 -14.82
C ILE A 3 6.48 -4.06 -14.26
N SER A 4 5.36 -4.41 -14.91
CA SER A 4 4.59 -5.62 -14.62
C SER A 4 5.36 -6.86 -15.09
N GLN A 5 5.54 -7.86 -14.22
CA GLN A 5 6.27 -9.11 -14.52
C GLN A 5 5.59 -10.01 -15.57
N LYS A 6 4.51 -9.55 -16.22
CA LYS A 6 3.85 -10.28 -17.32
C LYS A 6 4.58 -10.20 -18.66
N THR A 7 5.55 -9.29 -18.79
CA THR A 7 6.30 -9.11 -20.03
C THR A 7 7.44 -10.13 -20.13
N LYS A 8 7.57 -10.85 -21.26
CA LYS A 8 8.66 -11.82 -21.50
C LYS A 8 10.02 -11.15 -21.26
N ARG A 9 10.98 -11.83 -20.62
CA ARG A 9 12.32 -11.29 -20.27
C ARG A 9 13.01 -10.53 -21.41
N ARG A 10 12.89 -11.03 -22.65
CA ARG A 10 13.42 -10.38 -23.87
C ARG A 10 12.90 -8.95 -24.10
N HIS A 11 11.62 -8.70 -23.86
CA HIS A 11 11.03 -7.37 -24.05
C HIS A 11 11.39 -6.42 -22.88
N MET A 12 11.72 -6.96 -21.71
CA MET A 12 12.19 -6.16 -20.57
C MET A 12 13.60 -5.63 -20.83
N GLU A 13 14.49 -6.46 -21.39
CA GLU A 13 15.84 -6.07 -21.78
C GLU A 13 15.82 -5.02 -22.91
N GLU A 14 14.94 -5.19 -23.90
CA GLU A 14 14.78 -4.22 -24.99
C GLU A 14 14.23 -2.87 -24.49
N ALA A 15 13.28 -2.89 -23.54
CA ALA A 15 12.77 -1.68 -22.91
C ALA A 15 13.84 -0.97 -22.07
N VAL A 16 14.67 -1.72 -21.35
CA VAL A 16 15.79 -1.18 -20.55
C VAL A 16 16.90 -0.62 -21.45
N SER A 17 17.16 -1.23 -22.60
CA SER A 17 18.12 -0.73 -23.58
C SER A 17 17.64 0.54 -24.29
N LYS A 18 16.34 0.67 -24.55
CA LYS A 18 15.74 1.88 -25.15
C LYS A 18 15.59 3.03 -24.14
N LEU A 19 15.38 2.70 -22.87
CA LEU A 19 15.29 3.65 -21.76
C LEU A 19 16.65 3.74 -21.06
N GLY A 20 17.61 4.41 -21.72
CA GLY A 20 18.96 4.61 -21.22
C GLY A 20 18.98 4.95 -19.71
N SER A 21 19.69 4.12 -18.94
CA SER A 21 19.99 4.32 -17.52
C SER A 21 18.87 4.00 -16.50
N THR A 22 18.02 3.01 -16.74
CA THR A 22 17.11 2.52 -15.67
C THR A 22 17.50 1.12 -15.19
N GLN A 23 18.14 1.02 -14.02
CA GLN A 23 18.40 -0.27 -13.37
C GLN A 23 17.08 -1.00 -13.07
N LEU A 24 17.04 -2.30 -13.34
CA LEU A 24 15.95 -3.19 -12.93
C LEU A 24 15.98 -3.32 -11.39
N VAL A 25 15.35 -2.37 -10.70
CA VAL A 25 15.25 -2.39 -9.24
C VAL A 25 14.39 -3.57 -8.82
N HIS A 26 15.05 -4.68 -8.45
CA HIS A 26 14.39 -5.92 -8.02
C HIS A 26 13.63 -5.75 -6.69
N GLN A 27 14.06 -4.80 -5.86
CA GLN A 27 13.42 -4.42 -4.60
C GLN A 27 13.57 -2.91 -4.38
N GLY A 28 12.55 -2.13 -4.77
CA GLY A 28 12.50 -0.70 -4.54
C GLY A 28 11.20 -0.34 -3.84
N LYS A 29 11.21 0.68 -2.97
CA LYS A 29 9.98 1.29 -2.45
C LYS A 29 9.85 2.67 -3.09
N TYR A 30 8.75 2.90 -3.82
CA TYR A 30 8.40 4.24 -4.29
C TYR A 30 7.22 4.76 -3.46
N LEU A 31 7.40 5.93 -2.84
CA LEU A 31 6.40 6.53 -1.93
C LEU A 31 5.98 5.60 -0.78
N GLY A 32 6.87 4.68 -0.37
CA GLY A 32 6.60 3.67 0.66
C GLY A 32 5.86 2.42 0.16
N PHE A 33 5.50 2.34 -1.12
CA PHE A 33 4.88 1.17 -1.77
C PHE A 33 5.93 0.36 -2.53
N PRO A 34 5.84 -0.98 -2.58
CA PRO A 34 6.75 -1.79 -3.38
C PRO A 34 6.65 -1.40 -4.86
N LEU A 35 7.78 -0.96 -5.44
CA LEU A 35 7.89 -0.56 -6.84
C LEU A 35 7.72 -1.76 -7.78
N VAL A 36 8.08 -2.96 -7.30
CA VAL A 36 7.86 -4.24 -7.99
C VAL A 36 6.61 -4.90 -7.43
N ILE A 37 5.52 -4.81 -8.18
CA ILE A 37 4.27 -5.50 -7.87
C ILE A 37 4.37 -6.90 -8.48
N GLY A 38 4.74 -7.90 -7.66
CA GLY A 38 4.77 -9.31 -8.06
C GLY A 38 3.37 -9.88 -8.35
N ARG A 39 3.27 -11.20 -8.57
CA ARG A 39 2.00 -11.87 -8.92
C ARG A 39 0.90 -11.67 -7.88
N SER A 40 1.25 -11.54 -6.60
CA SER A 40 0.27 -11.34 -5.51
C SER A 40 0.12 -9.87 -5.14
N LYS A 41 -0.77 -9.16 -5.86
CA LYS A 41 -1.18 -7.79 -5.49
C LYS A 41 -1.70 -7.69 -4.05
N LYS A 42 -2.31 -8.75 -3.52
CA LYS A 42 -2.78 -8.81 -2.13
C LYS A 42 -1.61 -8.71 -1.14
N GLN A 43 -0.55 -9.49 -1.32
CA GLN A 43 0.63 -9.43 -0.44
C GLN A 43 1.33 -8.08 -0.54
N VAL A 44 1.43 -7.53 -1.75
CA VAL A 44 2.05 -6.22 -2.01
C VAL A 44 1.32 -5.08 -1.30
N PHE A 45 0.02 -5.20 -1.04
CA PHE A 45 -0.76 -4.17 -0.36
C PHE A 45 -1.17 -4.53 1.07
N ASN A 46 -0.94 -5.76 1.53
CA ASN A 46 -1.16 -6.17 2.93
C ASN A 46 -0.37 -5.31 3.92
N PHE A 47 0.81 -4.82 3.54
CA PHE A 47 1.59 -3.91 4.39
C PHE A 47 0.82 -2.64 4.78
N ILE A 48 -0.13 -2.18 3.95
CA ILE A 48 -1.00 -1.03 4.25
C ILE A 48 -1.86 -1.36 5.46
N LYS A 49 -2.51 -2.54 5.41
CA LYS A 49 -3.34 -3.06 6.50
C LYS A 49 -2.51 -3.25 7.77
N ASP A 50 -1.34 -3.88 7.67
CA ASP A 50 -0.50 -4.16 8.84
C ASP A 50 -0.02 -2.86 9.51
N ARG A 51 0.37 -1.85 8.71
CA ARG A 51 0.69 -0.51 9.24
C ARG A 51 -0.50 0.13 9.93
N LEU A 52 -1.69 0.05 9.33
CA LEU A 52 -2.91 0.60 9.91
C LEU A 52 -3.26 -0.07 11.25
N GLU A 53 -3.20 -1.40 11.30
CA GLU A 53 -3.41 -2.17 12.52
C GLU A 53 -2.40 -1.80 13.61
N GLY A 54 -1.11 -1.65 13.27
CA GLY A 54 -0.08 -1.21 14.21
C GLY A 54 -0.36 0.17 14.79
N ARG A 55 -0.78 1.12 13.95
CA ARG A 55 -1.16 2.48 14.39
C ARG A 55 -2.38 2.46 15.29
N ILE A 56 -3.45 1.76 14.89
CA ILE A 56 -4.70 1.63 15.64
C ILE A 56 -4.45 0.95 17.00
N LYS A 57 -3.68 -0.14 17.04
CA LYS A 57 -3.27 -0.79 18.30
C LYS A 57 -2.46 0.15 19.19
N GLY A 58 -1.59 0.97 18.60
CA GLY A 58 -0.86 2.03 19.30
C GLY A 58 -1.77 3.09 19.92
N TRP A 59 -2.78 3.55 19.19
CA TRP A 59 -3.74 4.54 19.68
C TRP A 59 -4.74 3.98 20.67
N LYS A 60 -5.14 2.71 20.53
CA LYS A 60 -6.04 2.07 21.50
C LYS A 60 -5.43 1.97 22.90
N ARG A 61 -4.08 1.91 22.98
CA ARG A 61 -3.34 1.99 24.24
C ARG A 61 -3.34 3.38 24.86
N LYS A 62 -3.57 4.43 24.05
CA LYS A 62 -3.80 5.79 24.56
C LYS A 62 -5.29 5.90 24.90
N LEU A 63 -5.60 6.25 26.14
CA LEU A 63 -6.98 6.47 26.57
C LEU A 63 -7.53 7.75 25.91
N LEU A 64 -8.05 7.62 24.69
CA LEU A 64 -8.67 8.70 23.94
C LEU A 64 -10.16 8.78 24.27
N SER A 65 -10.68 10.00 24.38
CA SER A 65 -12.12 10.26 24.42
C SER A 65 -12.80 9.77 23.13
N ALA A 66 -14.11 9.57 23.15
CA ALA A 66 -14.87 9.12 21.98
C ALA A 66 -14.65 10.04 20.76
N ILE A 67 -14.69 11.36 20.99
CA ILE A 67 -14.40 12.39 19.96
C ILE A 67 -12.95 12.28 19.49
N GLY A 68 -12.00 12.11 20.41
CA GLY A 68 -10.59 11.95 20.06
C GLY A 68 -10.32 10.73 19.18
N LYS A 69 -11.04 9.62 19.42
CA LYS A 69 -10.95 8.42 18.56
C LYS A 69 -11.49 8.70 17.16
N GLU A 70 -12.63 9.38 17.05
CA GLU A 70 -13.21 9.73 15.74
C GLU A 70 -12.28 10.62 14.92
N VAL A 71 -11.69 11.65 15.54
CA VAL A 71 -10.75 12.56 14.89
C VAL A 71 -9.52 11.80 14.40
N VAL A 72 -8.92 10.93 15.22
CA VAL A 72 -7.74 10.13 14.84
C VAL A 72 -8.08 9.14 13.73
N LEU A 73 -9.25 8.51 13.79
CA LEU A 73 -9.70 7.59 12.76
C LEU A 73 -9.87 8.31 11.41
N LYS A 74 -10.54 9.47 11.39
CA LYS A 74 -10.75 10.23 10.15
C LYS A 74 -9.46 10.82 9.59
N SER A 75 -8.63 11.43 10.44
CA SER A 75 -7.42 12.13 10.01
C SER A 75 -6.32 11.19 9.51
N VAL A 76 -6.18 10.01 10.11
CA VAL A 76 -5.08 9.10 9.77
C VAL A 76 -5.56 7.79 9.16
N ALA A 77 -6.51 7.11 9.80
CA ALA A 77 -6.90 5.77 9.36
C ALA A 77 -7.65 5.77 8.02
N ILE A 78 -8.39 6.84 7.71
CA ILE A 78 -9.05 7.03 6.41
C ILE A 78 -8.11 7.67 5.37
N ALA A 79 -7.28 8.64 5.76
CA ALA A 79 -6.36 9.32 4.83
C ALA A 79 -5.30 8.37 4.23
N PHE A 80 -4.79 7.43 5.04
CA PHE A 80 -3.75 6.48 4.62
C PHE A 80 -4.19 5.54 3.46
N PRO A 81 -5.33 4.81 3.55
CA PRO A 81 -5.82 4.00 2.44
C PRO A 81 -6.31 4.88 1.28
N THR A 82 -6.85 6.07 1.53
CA THR A 82 -7.27 7.01 0.47
C THR A 82 -6.08 7.41 -0.41
N TYR A 83 -4.94 7.72 0.19
CA TYR A 83 -3.69 7.98 -0.54
C TYR A 83 -3.24 6.77 -1.36
N GLY A 84 -3.30 5.57 -0.78
CA GLY A 84 -3.00 4.33 -1.50
C GLY A 84 -3.95 4.08 -2.69
N MET A 85 -5.23 4.42 -2.54
CA MET A 85 -6.24 4.29 -3.60
C MET A 85 -6.07 5.31 -4.73
N PHE A 86 -5.53 6.51 -4.42
CA PHE A 86 -5.23 7.53 -5.41
C PHE A 86 -4.14 7.08 -6.39
N VAL A 87 -3.10 6.43 -5.87
CA VAL A 87 -1.94 5.98 -6.68
C VAL A 87 -2.17 4.57 -7.26
N PHE A 88 -2.95 3.72 -6.59
CA PHE A 88 -3.15 2.32 -6.98
C PHE A 88 -4.59 1.84 -6.85
N LYS A 89 -5.05 1.05 -7.83
CA LYS A 89 -6.32 0.32 -7.72
C LYS A 89 -6.17 -0.84 -6.72
N LEU A 90 -6.67 -0.66 -5.50
CA LEU A 90 -6.63 -1.69 -4.45
C LEU A 90 -7.59 -2.86 -4.78
N PRO A 91 -7.21 -4.12 -4.44
CA PRO A 91 -8.13 -5.26 -4.54
C PRO A 91 -9.33 -5.09 -3.58
N LYS A 92 -10.55 -5.40 -4.04
CA LYS A 92 -11.79 -5.29 -3.23
C LYS A 92 -11.72 -6.04 -1.88
N GLY A 93 -11.00 -7.16 -1.84
CA GLY A 93 -10.80 -7.91 -0.58
C GLY A 93 -9.99 -7.11 0.44
N LEU A 94 -8.94 -6.43 0.00
CA LEU A 94 -8.09 -5.63 0.88
C LEU A 94 -8.82 -4.39 1.39
N SER A 95 -9.57 -3.69 0.54
CA SER A 95 -10.36 -2.54 0.98
C SER A 95 -11.39 -2.94 2.05
N LYS A 96 -12.03 -4.10 1.90
CA LYS A 96 -12.94 -4.65 2.90
C LYS A 96 -12.23 -4.98 4.21
N ASP A 97 -11.03 -5.55 4.14
CA ASP A 97 -10.21 -5.83 5.33
C ASP A 97 -9.78 -4.54 6.05
N ILE A 98 -9.40 -3.51 5.32
CA ILE A 98 -9.04 -2.19 5.89
C ILE A 98 -10.26 -1.58 6.61
N CYS A 99 -11.45 -1.59 5.99
CA CYS A 99 -12.68 -1.14 6.66
C CYS A 99 -12.99 -1.95 7.92
N ARG A 100 -12.78 -3.27 7.89
CA ARG A 100 -12.98 -4.14 9.06
C ARG A 100 -12.01 -3.80 10.20
N VAL A 101 -10.77 -3.44 9.89
CA VAL A 101 -9.79 -3.00 10.91
C VAL A 101 -10.19 -1.66 11.51
N MET A 102 -10.63 -0.71 10.69
CA MET A 102 -11.08 0.60 11.14
C MET A 102 -12.31 0.50 12.06
N GLY A 103 -13.27 -0.38 11.75
CA GLY A 103 -14.46 -0.60 12.59
C GLY A 103 -14.21 -1.29 13.94
N LYS A 104 -12.99 -1.75 14.22
CA LYS A 104 -12.61 -2.36 15.51
C LYS A 104 -11.98 -1.37 16.51
N PHE A 105 -11.71 -0.14 16.07
CA PHE A 105 -11.11 0.92 16.89
C PHE A 105 -12.18 1.67 17.68
#